data_AF-A0A7S3ES84-F1
#
_entry.id   AF-A0A7S3ES84-F1
#
_cell.length_a   1.000
_cell.length_b   1.000
_cell.length_c   1.000
_cell.angle_alpha   90.00
_cell.angle_beta   90.00
_cell.angle_gamma   90.00
#
_symmetry.space_group_name_H-M   'P 1'
#
loop_
_entity.id
_entity.type
_entity.pdbx_description
1 polymer ?
#
loop_
_entity_poly.entity_id
_entity_poly.type
_entity_poly.pdbx_seq_one_letter_code
_entity_poly.pdbx_strand_id
1 'polypeptide(L)'
;TRPMLAVLILSTPLVSGRTAHHHLNTPGRALVVIGANDATSNDNEVVLSWLRFCADNSAAAEAAGLKVLLVEPNPDVYASLKRTVSKAYRSAASIVPVNMLVGTNSRAAGSFTARFHMVNSTLLLKDCPNAPHWVLHQLSSLSLAHVTDGLQGFINCVQRSNPDKPRPSCDGSQCNLPAMRRRPTKSYLFHRTAHIATFAQLLQKNRLEPADVDVLALEAQ
;
A
#
# COMPACT_ATOMS: atom_id res chain seq x y z
N THR A 1 -11.37 -11.37 -7.02
CA THR A 1 -9.94 -11.53 -7.33
C THR A 1 -9.14 -10.96 -6.18
N ARG A 2 -8.19 -11.70 -5.60
CA ARG A 2 -7.31 -11.14 -4.55
C ARG A 2 -6.38 -10.12 -5.21
N PRO A 3 -6.09 -8.95 -4.61
CA PRO A 3 -5.03 -8.09 -5.11
C PRO A 3 -3.74 -8.90 -5.15
N MET A 4 -3.08 -8.89 -6.31
CA MET A 4 -1.84 -9.61 -6.53
C MET A 4 -0.72 -8.58 -6.30
N LEU A 5 0.12 -8.81 -5.30
CA LEU A 5 1.31 -7.97 -5.14
C LEU A 5 2.26 -8.25 -6.31
N ALA A 6 2.51 -7.25 -7.14
CA ALA A 6 3.53 -7.30 -8.17
C ALA A 6 4.86 -6.93 -7.53
N VAL A 7 5.71 -7.92 -7.28
CA VAL A 7 7.09 -7.70 -6.84
C VAL A 7 7.95 -7.50 -8.08
N LEU A 8 8.39 -6.26 -8.31
CA LEU A 8 9.39 -5.96 -9.32
C LEU A 8 10.77 -6.01 -8.65
N ILE A 9 11.54 -7.06 -8.94
CA ILE A 9 12.97 -7.09 -8.64
C ILE A 9 13.65 -6.23 -9.69
N LEU A 10 14.22 -5.11 -9.28
CA LEU A 10 14.89 -4.17 -10.17
C LEU A 10 16.31 -4.68 -10.48
N SER A 11 16.41 -5.68 -11.35
CA SER A 11 17.70 -6.03 -11.96
C SER A 11 18.09 -4.90 -12.92
N THR A 12 19.04 -4.05 -12.55
CA THR A 12 19.52 -2.95 -13.40
C THR A 12 20.02 -3.46 -14.76
N PRO A 13 19.75 -2.75 -15.88
CA PRO A 13 20.29 -3.14 -17.18
C PRO A 13 21.78 -2.81 -17.27
N LEU A 14 22.55 -3.79 -17.78
CA LEU A 14 23.95 -3.69 -18.17
C LEU A 14 24.24 -2.40 -18.94
N VAL A 15 25.02 -1.51 -18.33
CA VAL A 15 25.74 -0.47 -19.07
C VAL A 15 26.85 -1.15 -19.86
N SER A 16 26.65 -1.24 -21.18
CA SER A 16 27.68 -1.63 -22.15
C SER A 16 28.77 -0.55 -22.18
N GLY A 17 30.01 -0.94 -21.87
CA GLY A 17 31.16 -0.06 -21.97
C GLY A 17 32.34 -0.53 -21.11
N ARG A 18 33.07 -1.52 -21.62
CA ARG A 18 34.43 -1.97 -21.23
C ARG A 18 35.11 -1.20 -20.07
N THR A 19 34.74 -1.52 -18.83
CA THR A 19 35.58 -1.70 -17.62
C THR A 19 34.63 -1.92 -16.45
N ALA A 20 34.06 -3.11 -16.32
CA ALA A 20 33.21 -3.48 -15.19
C ALA A 20 33.57 -4.89 -14.71
N HIS A 21 34.82 -5.06 -14.28
CA HIS A 21 35.18 -6.10 -13.32
C HIS A 21 35.20 -5.41 -11.95
N HIS A 22 34.12 -5.62 -11.18
CA HIS A 22 33.82 -5.19 -9.81
C HIS A 22 32.52 -4.38 -9.77
N HIS A 23 31.41 -5.06 -9.44
CA HIS A 23 30.21 -4.55 -8.72
C HIS A 23 28.99 -5.49 -8.88
N LEU A 24 29.20 -6.80 -9.08
CA LEU A 24 28.14 -7.82 -8.96
C LEU A 24 27.99 -8.37 -7.52
N ASN A 25 28.77 -7.87 -6.56
CA ASN A 25 28.87 -8.44 -5.20
C ASN A 25 28.45 -7.48 -4.08
N THR A 26 27.67 -6.44 -4.37
CA THR A 26 27.10 -5.62 -3.29
C THR A 26 25.59 -5.68 -3.44
N PRO A 27 24.87 -6.45 -2.60
CA PRO A 27 23.43 -6.34 -2.55
C PRO A 27 23.09 -4.87 -2.26
N GLY A 28 22.01 -4.38 -2.88
CA GLY A 28 21.38 -3.16 -2.42
C GLY A 28 20.94 -3.33 -0.96
N ARG A 29 20.39 -2.26 -0.39
CA ARG A 29 20.11 -2.19 1.04
C ARG A 29 18.67 -1.83 1.33
N ALA A 30 17.80 -1.76 0.33
CA ALA A 30 16.45 -1.27 0.52
C ALA A 30 15.35 -2.08 -0.17
N LEU A 31 14.29 -2.32 0.59
CA LEU A 31 12.98 -2.77 0.11
C LEU A 31 12.01 -1.57 0.14
N VAL A 32 11.32 -1.31 -0.96
CA VAL A 32 10.25 -0.31 -1.01
C VAL A 32 8.93 -0.99 -1.35
N VAL A 33 7.93 -0.83 -0.48
CA VAL A 33 6.56 -1.35 -0.68
C VAL A 33 5.61 -0.18 -0.89
N ILE A 34 5.03 -0.05 -2.08
CA ILE A 34 4.02 0.96 -2.40
C ILE A 34 2.63 0.35 -2.31
N GLY A 35 1.76 1.00 -1.54
CA GLY A 35 0.46 0.43 -1.18
C GLY A 35 0.57 -0.51 0.02
N ALA A 36 1.47 -0.21 0.97
CA ALA A 36 1.77 -1.08 2.12
C ALA A 36 0.61 -1.23 3.13
N ASN A 37 -0.52 -0.54 2.89
CA ASN A 37 -1.75 -0.68 3.65
C ASN A 37 -1.53 -0.51 5.15
N ASP A 38 -2.22 -1.29 5.98
CA ASP A 38 -2.00 -1.37 7.42
C ASP A 38 -0.93 -2.41 7.83
N ALA A 39 -0.27 -3.05 6.86
CA ALA A 39 0.73 -4.11 7.01
C ALA A 39 0.29 -5.33 7.85
N THR A 40 -1.02 -5.66 7.89
CA THR A 40 -1.51 -6.78 8.72
C THR A 40 -1.45 -8.16 8.07
N SER A 41 -1.26 -8.25 6.74
CA SER A 41 -1.26 -9.51 5.99
C SER A 41 -0.06 -9.63 5.03
N ASN A 42 -0.30 -9.48 3.72
CA ASN A 42 0.63 -9.83 2.65
C ASN A 42 1.93 -9.02 2.69
N ASP A 43 1.86 -7.74 3.06
CA ASP A 43 3.03 -6.87 3.13
C ASP A 43 4.02 -7.33 4.21
N ASN A 44 3.51 -7.86 5.31
CA ASN A 44 4.35 -8.34 6.42
C ASN A 44 5.15 -9.58 6.00
N GLU A 45 4.54 -10.49 5.25
CA GLU A 45 5.23 -11.69 4.75
C GLU A 45 6.38 -11.34 3.81
N VAL A 46 6.19 -10.34 2.93
CA VAL A 46 7.22 -9.87 2.01
C VAL A 46 8.37 -9.23 2.76
N VAL A 47 8.07 -8.34 3.71
CA VAL A 47 9.08 -7.68 4.55
C VAL A 47 9.88 -8.72 5.32
N LEU A 48 9.21 -9.67 5.99
CA LEU A 48 9.87 -10.70 6.78
C LEU A 48 10.71 -11.64 5.90
N SER A 49 10.24 -11.97 4.69
CA SER A 49 10.98 -12.83 3.76
C SER A 49 12.25 -12.14 3.25
N TRP A 50 12.17 -10.85 2.89
CA TRP A 50 13.33 -10.08 2.46
C TRP A 50 14.35 -9.91 3.59
N LEU A 51 13.89 -9.63 4.81
CA LEU A 51 14.77 -9.53 5.99
C LEU A 51 15.49 -10.84 6.28
N ARG A 52 14.81 -11.99 6.17
CA ARG A 52 15.43 -13.32 6.32
C ARG A 52 16.46 -13.57 5.23
N PHE A 53 16.12 -13.31 3.97
CA PHE A 53 17.05 -13.43 2.85
C PHE A 53 18.33 -12.62 3.09
N CYS A 54 18.21 -11.37 3.53
CA CYS A 54 19.37 -10.54 3.84
C CYS A 54 20.20 -11.12 4.99
N ALA A 55 19.56 -11.61 6.05
CA ALA A 55 20.25 -12.22 7.19
C ALA A 55 21.05 -13.47 6.80
N ASP A 56 20.51 -14.29 5.90
CA ASP A 56 21.14 -15.54 5.44
C ASP A 56 22.29 -15.29 4.45
N ASN A 57 22.33 -14.11 3.81
CA ASN A 57 23.25 -13.83 2.69
C ASN A 57 24.20 -12.64 2.92
N SER A 58 24.13 -11.96 4.06
CA SER A 58 24.98 -10.79 4.36
C SER A 58 26.00 -11.08 5.45
N ALA A 59 27.26 -10.66 5.25
CA ALA A 59 28.20 -10.57 6.36
C ALA A 59 27.67 -9.55 7.38
N ALA A 60 27.75 -9.82 8.69
CA ALA A 60 27.06 -9.07 9.76
C ALA A 60 27.23 -7.53 9.74
N ALA A 61 28.26 -7.00 9.07
CA ALA A 61 28.49 -5.56 8.88
C ALA A 61 27.56 -4.89 7.83
N GLU A 62 26.98 -5.64 6.88
CA GLU A 62 26.05 -5.10 5.86
C GLU A 62 24.62 -4.95 6.37
N ALA A 63 24.23 -5.73 7.39
CA ALA A 63 22.91 -5.66 8.02
C ALA A 63 22.57 -4.28 8.63
N ALA A 64 23.60 -3.49 8.99
CA ALA A 64 23.44 -2.14 9.56
C ALA A 64 22.92 -1.10 8.56
N GLY A 65 22.90 -1.42 7.26
CA GLY A 65 22.41 -0.54 6.20
C GLY A 65 21.01 -0.85 5.68
N LEU A 66 20.39 -1.96 6.10
CA LEU A 66 19.11 -2.40 5.55
C LEU A 66 17.98 -1.42 5.89
N LYS A 67 17.14 -1.10 4.91
CA LYS A 67 16.03 -0.16 5.04
C LYS A 67 14.78 -0.64 4.30
N VAL A 68 13.67 -0.69 5.01
CA VAL A 68 12.35 -1.00 4.43
C VAL A 68 11.53 0.28 4.42
N LEU A 69 11.06 0.73 3.27
CA LEU A 69 10.12 1.82 3.14
C LEU A 69 8.72 1.26 2.90
N LEU A 70 7.80 1.48 3.83
CA LEU A 70 6.39 1.08 3.70
C LEU A 70 5.55 2.31 3.36
N VAL A 71 5.17 2.45 2.10
CA VAL A 71 4.53 3.66 1.57
C VAL A 71 3.02 3.47 1.52
N GLU A 72 2.30 4.30 2.28
CA GLU A 72 0.83 4.30 2.35
C GLU A 72 0.27 5.73 2.27
N PRO A 73 -0.39 6.11 1.16
CA PRO A 73 -0.89 7.47 0.95
C PRO A 73 -2.12 7.83 1.78
N ASN A 74 -2.97 6.87 2.15
CA ASN A 74 -4.18 7.11 2.92
C ASN A 74 -3.81 7.41 4.38
N PRO A 75 -4.05 8.62 4.91
CA PRO A 75 -3.63 9.01 6.26
C PRO A 75 -4.27 8.18 7.37
N ASP A 76 -5.51 7.71 7.18
CA ASP A 76 -6.21 6.89 8.17
C ASP A 76 -5.62 5.48 8.23
N VAL A 77 -5.26 4.92 7.07
CA VAL A 77 -4.58 3.62 6.96
C VAL A 77 -3.14 3.74 7.46
N TYR A 78 -2.45 4.82 7.12
CA TYR A 78 -1.10 5.12 7.59
C TYR A 78 -1.01 5.19 9.12
N ALA A 79 -2.04 5.72 9.79
CA ALA A 79 -2.08 5.70 11.25
C ALA A 79 -2.12 4.27 11.81
N SER A 80 -2.83 3.36 11.15
CA SER A 80 -2.79 1.92 11.45
C SER A 80 -1.44 1.30 11.11
N LEU A 81 -0.86 1.60 9.93
CA LEU A 81 0.47 1.15 9.53
C LEU A 81 1.53 1.47 10.58
N LYS A 82 1.59 2.72 11.07
CA LYS A 82 2.53 3.12 12.12
C LYS A 82 2.38 2.28 13.39
N ARG A 83 1.15 2.00 13.81
CA ARG A 83 0.87 1.16 14.99
C ARG A 83 1.31 -0.27 14.74
N THR A 84 1.00 -0.83 13.57
CA THR A 84 1.42 -2.18 13.17
C THR A 84 2.93 -2.28 13.15
N VAL A 85 3.63 -1.34 12.53
CA VAL A 85 5.10 -1.32 12.47
C VAL A 85 5.71 -1.27 13.88
N SER A 86 5.20 -0.39 14.73
CA SER A 86 5.69 -0.26 16.12
C SER A 86 5.50 -1.55 16.92
N LYS A 87 4.39 -2.25 16.70
CA LYS A 87 4.05 -3.49 17.41
C LYS A 87 4.77 -4.73 16.85
N ALA A 88 4.68 -4.94 15.53
CA ALA A 88 5.19 -6.12 14.84
C ALA A 88 6.72 -6.11 14.74
N TYR A 89 7.30 -4.93 14.50
CA TYR A 89 8.74 -4.78 14.30
C TYR A 89 9.46 -4.10 15.46
N ARG A 90 8.77 -3.90 16.60
CA ARG A 90 9.32 -3.30 17.83
C ARG A 90 10.04 -1.96 17.58
N SER A 91 9.53 -1.16 16.65
CA SER A 91 10.14 0.11 16.24
C SER A 91 11.57 -0.03 15.66
N ALA A 92 11.84 -1.10 14.92
CA ALA A 92 13.08 -1.25 14.16
C ALA A 92 13.31 0.00 13.28
N ALA A 93 14.39 0.74 13.55
CA ALA A 93 14.70 2.01 12.87
C ALA A 93 14.89 1.86 11.34
N SER A 94 15.19 0.65 10.89
CA SER A 94 15.30 0.28 9.48
C SER A 94 13.94 0.17 8.77
N ILE A 95 12.82 0.01 9.47
CA ILE A 95 11.49 -0.14 8.87
C ILE A 95 10.72 1.17 9.05
N VAL A 96 10.63 1.92 7.95
CA VAL A 96 10.14 3.30 7.93
C VAL A 96 8.79 3.37 7.24
N PRO A 97 7.70 3.66 7.97
CA PRO A 97 6.41 3.93 7.36
C PRO A 97 6.40 5.35 6.78
N VAL A 98 6.02 5.50 5.51
CA VAL A 98 5.99 6.78 4.79
C VAL A 98 4.57 7.10 4.33
N ASN A 99 4.04 8.27 4.71
CA ASN A 99 2.75 8.75 4.23
C ASN A 99 2.92 9.64 3.00
N MET A 100 2.80 9.06 1.81
CA MET A 100 2.83 9.82 0.55
C MET A 100 2.28 9.03 -0.62
N LEU A 101 1.85 9.75 -1.66
CA LEU A 101 1.62 9.21 -2.99
C LEU A 101 2.92 9.26 -3.80
N VAL A 102 3.21 8.19 -4.54
CA VAL A 102 4.31 8.15 -5.50
C VAL A 102 3.73 8.35 -6.90
N GLY A 103 4.15 9.43 -7.57
CA GLY A 103 3.67 9.79 -8.91
C GLY A 103 4.76 9.70 -9.97
N THR A 104 4.35 9.51 -11.23
CA THR A 104 5.25 9.41 -12.40
C THR A 104 5.60 10.77 -13.01
N ASN A 105 4.88 11.85 -12.66
CA ASN A 105 5.05 13.15 -13.31
C ASN A 105 6.22 13.95 -12.74
N SER A 106 7.21 14.20 -13.60
CA SER A 106 8.40 15.04 -13.43
C SER A 106 8.13 16.56 -13.43
N ARG A 107 6.86 17.00 -13.39
CA ARG A 107 6.47 18.35 -13.83
C ARG A 107 6.76 19.52 -12.89
N ALA A 108 7.38 19.31 -11.74
CA ALA A 108 8.02 20.40 -11.00
C ALA A 108 9.06 19.83 -10.04
N ALA A 109 10.14 20.57 -9.83
CA ALA A 109 11.17 20.33 -8.84
C ALA A 109 10.66 20.51 -7.38
N GLY A 110 9.48 19.97 -7.05
CA GLY A 110 8.82 20.13 -5.75
C GLY A 110 7.73 19.10 -5.50
N SER A 111 7.34 18.93 -4.24
CA SER A 111 6.15 18.16 -3.86
C SER A 111 4.91 18.96 -4.24
N PHE A 112 3.89 18.29 -4.76
CA PHE A 112 2.58 18.90 -5.01
C PHE A 112 1.51 18.09 -4.29
N THR A 113 0.38 18.74 -4.05
CA THR A 113 -0.74 18.11 -3.36
C THR A 113 -1.83 17.72 -4.36
N ALA A 114 -2.49 16.59 -4.11
CA ALA A 114 -3.67 16.19 -4.86
C ALA A 114 -4.82 15.84 -3.93
N ARG A 115 -6.03 15.94 -4.47
CA ARG A 115 -7.23 15.45 -3.80
C ARG A 115 -7.25 13.93 -3.90
N PHE A 116 -7.22 13.27 -2.74
CA PHE A 116 -7.27 11.83 -2.60
C PHE A 116 -8.62 11.45 -1.99
N HIS A 117 -9.36 10.60 -2.69
CA HIS A 117 -10.72 10.21 -2.38
C HIS A 117 -10.75 8.88 -1.63
N MET A 118 -11.65 8.76 -0.66
CA MET A 118 -11.68 7.63 0.26
C MET A 118 -13.05 7.49 0.93
N VAL A 119 -13.28 6.32 1.52
CA VAL A 119 -14.49 6.02 2.28
C VAL A 119 -14.39 6.59 3.69
N ASN A 120 -15.44 7.28 4.13
CA ASN A 120 -15.63 7.69 5.52
C ASN A 120 -15.99 6.47 6.36
N SER A 121 -14.96 5.77 6.82
CA SER A 121 -15.07 4.53 7.61
C SER A 121 -15.95 4.71 8.85
N THR A 122 -15.84 5.84 9.53
CA THR A 122 -16.63 6.13 10.75
C THR A 122 -18.12 6.21 10.45
N LEU A 123 -18.50 6.88 9.35
CA LEU A 123 -19.91 6.94 8.95
C LEU A 123 -20.38 5.59 8.41
N LEU A 124 -19.56 4.92 7.61
CA LEU A 124 -19.90 3.61 7.04
C LEU A 124 -20.14 2.57 8.14
N LEU A 125 -19.30 2.52 9.18
CA LEU A 125 -19.44 1.58 10.29
C LEU A 125 -20.70 1.80 11.13
N LYS A 126 -21.23 3.03 11.18
CA LYS A 126 -22.53 3.29 11.85
C LYS A 126 -23.70 2.60 11.14
N ASP A 127 -23.63 2.54 9.81
CA ASP A 127 -24.71 2.01 8.97
C ASP A 127 -24.43 0.56 8.52
N CYS A 128 -23.18 0.11 8.55
CA CYS A 128 -22.71 -1.25 8.24
C CYS A 128 -21.56 -1.64 9.18
N PRO A 129 -21.84 -2.09 10.42
CA PRO A 129 -20.81 -2.39 11.42
C PRO A 129 -19.81 -3.47 11.03
N ASN A 130 -20.20 -4.37 10.13
CA ASN A 130 -19.38 -5.48 9.65
C ASN A 130 -18.74 -5.20 8.28
N ALA A 131 -18.68 -3.93 7.85
CA ALA A 131 -18.03 -3.57 6.59
C ALA A 131 -16.61 -4.17 6.54
N PRO A 132 -16.24 -4.86 5.44
CA PRO A 132 -14.98 -5.56 5.37
C PRO A 132 -13.81 -4.57 5.27
N HIS A 133 -12.64 -5.00 5.76
CA HIS A 133 -11.42 -4.19 5.81
C HIS A 133 -11.11 -3.49 4.47
N TRP A 134 -11.28 -4.21 3.35
CA TRP A 134 -10.99 -3.66 2.03
C TRP A 134 -11.85 -2.43 1.67
N VAL A 135 -13.11 -2.38 2.09
CA VAL A 135 -13.98 -1.22 1.84
C VAL A 135 -13.57 -0.04 2.70
N LEU A 136 -13.23 -0.32 3.97
CA LEU A 136 -12.93 0.72 4.95
C LEU A 136 -11.57 1.38 4.71
N HIS A 137 -10.61 0.62 4.22
CA HIS A 137 -9.20 1.01 4.22
C HIS A 137 -8.55 0.96 2.84
N GLN A 138 -8.95 0.02 1.98
CA GLN A 138 -8.29 -0.18 0.67
C GLN A 138 -8.99 0.58 -0.45
N LEU A 139 -10.29 0.90 -0.30
CA LEU A 139 -11.04 1.65 -1.29
C LEU A 139 -10.73 3.15 -1.22
N SER A 140 -9.60 3.53 -1.81
CA SER A 140 -9.14 4.91 -1.93
C SER A 140 -8.40 5.14 -3.25
N SER A 141 -8.50 6.34 -3.83
CA SER A 141 -7.91 6.64 -5.14
C SER A 141 -7.81 8.14 -5.41
N LEU A 142 -6.97 8.50 -6.37
CA LEU A 142 -7.01 9.84 -7.00
C LEU A 142 -8.25 10.03 -7.89
N SER A 143 -8.92 8.94 -8.30
CA SER A 143 -10.15 8.99 -9.09
C SER A 143 -11.39 8.88 -8.17
N LEU A 144 -12.19 9.94 -8.09
CA LEU A 144 -13.48 9.91 -7.39
C LEU A 144 -14.41 8.84 -7.98
N ALA A 145 -14.37 8.64 -9.30
CA ALA A 145 -15.21 7.65 -9.98
C ALA A 145 -14.88 6.23 -9.48
N HIS A 146 -13.60 5.85 -9.41
CA HIS A 146 -13.20 4.51 -8.96
C HIS A 146 -13.65 4.22 -7.53
N VAL A 147 -13.51 5.18 -6.61
CA VAL A 147 -13.96 5.01 -5.22
C VAL A 147 -15.49 4.93 -5.16
N THR A 148 -16.19 5.73 -5.96
CA THR A 148 -17.65 5.72 -6.02
C THR A 148 -18.16 4.38 -6.54
N ASP A 149 -17.60 3.88 -7.64
CA ASP A 149 -18.02 2.65 -8.29
C ASP A 149 -17.76 1.43 -7.40
N GLY A 150 -16.58 1.36 -6.78
CA GLY A 150 -16.27 0.28 -5.83
C GLY A 150 -17.18 0.29 -4.61
N LEU A 151 -17.48 1.47 -4.06
CA LEU A 151 -18.36 1.59 -2.90
C LEU A 151 -19.81 1.25 -3.27
N GLN A 152 -20.26 1.71 -4.45
CA GLN A 152 -21.59 1.37 -4.96
C GLN A 152 -21.73 -0.13 -5.18
N GLY A 153 -20.71 -0.79 -5.74
CA GLY A 153 -20.65 -2.24 -5.89
C GLY A 153 -20.81 -2.97 -4.56
N PHE A 154 -20.09 -2.52 -3.53
CA PHE A 154 -20.24 -3.04 -2.17
C PHE A 154 -21.66 -2.83 -1.60
N ILE A 155 -22.19 -1.60 -1.65
CA ILE A 155 -23.53 -1.28 -1.15
C ILE A 155 -24.59 -2.14 -1.86
N ASN A 156 -24.47 -2.32 -3.18
CA ASN A 156 -25.36 -3.18 -3.94
C ASN A 156 -25.28 -4.65 -3.49
N CYS A 157 -24.09 -5.16 -3.16
CA CYS A 157 -23.93 -6.51 -2.59
C CYS A 157 -24.67 -6.65 -1.26
N VAL A 158 -24.46 -5.70 -0.34
CA VAL A 158 -25.12 -5.68 0.98
C VAL A 158 -26.64 -5.59 0.82
N GLN A 159 -27.15 -4.75 -0.09
CA GLN A 159 -28.59 -4.57 -0.28
C GLN A 159 -29.28 -5.75 -0.98
N ARG A 160 -28.60 -6.46 -1.88
CA ARG A 160 -29.11 -7.68 -2.53
C ARG A 160 -29.17 -8.88 -1.58
N SER A 161 -28.50 -8.78 -0.44
CA SER A 161 -28.51 -9.77 0.65
C SER A 161 -29.84 -9.68 1.42
N ASN A 162 -30.95 -9.95 0.74
CA ASN A 162 -32.27 -10.09 1.34
C ASN A 162 -32.33 -11.44 2.10
N PRO A 163 -32.80 -11.51 3.36
CA PRO A 163 -32.86 -12.76 4.10
C PRO A 163 -33.80 -13.81 3.47
N ASP A 164 -34.77 -13.38 2.65
CA ASP A 164 -35.87 -14.23 2.16
C ASP A 164 -35.76 -14.67 0.68
N LYS A 165 -34.60 -14.49 0.00
CA LYS A 165 -34.43 -14.96 -1.39
C LYS A 165 -33.18 -15.84 -1.56
N PRO A 166 -33.24 -16.91 -2.38
CA PRO A 166 -32.06 -17.69 -2.76
C PRO A 166 -31.05 -16.76 -3.42
N ARG A 167 -29.85 -16.73 -2.86
CA ARG A 167 -28.80 -15.80 -3.28
C ARG A 167 -28.20 -16.25 -4.61
N PRO A 168 -28.05 -15.35 -5.59
CA PRO A 168 -27.13 -15.60 -6.70
C PRO A 168 -25.70 -15.64 -6.13
N SER A 169 -24.98 -16.71 -6.44
CA SER A 169 -23.58 -16.91 -6.07
C SER A 169 -22.73 -15.77 -6.60
N CYS A 170 -22.28 -14.89 -5.72
CA CYS A 170 -21.15 -14.01 -5.99
C CYS A 170 -19.92 -14.72 -5.45
N ASP A 171 -19.04 -15.16 -6.34
CA ASP A 171 -17.85 -15.91 -6.00
C ASP A 171 -16.98 -15.17 -4.97
N GLY A 172 -16.71 -15.86 -3.85
CA GLY A 172 -15.50 -15.67 -3.04
C GLY A 172 -15.66 -15.01 -1.67
N SER A 173 -16.66 -14.17 -1.42
CA SER A 173 -16.91 -13.63 -0.08
C SER A 173 -18.40 -13.40 0.12
N GLN A 174 -19.04 -14.30 0.86
CA GLN A 174 -20.43 -14.19 1.24
C GLN A 174 -20.69 -12.82 1.91
N CYS A 175 -21.44 -11.93 1.25
CA CYS A 175 -21.96 -10.69 1.84
C CYS A 175 -23.06 -11.04 2.87
N ASN A 176 -22.71 -11.72 3.97
CA ASN A 176 -23.57 -11.87 5.14
C ASN A 176 -23.49 -10.60 6.00
N LEU A 177 -23.94 -9.47 5.43
CA LEU A 177 -23.86 -8.18 6.11
C LEU A 177 -25.27 -7.71 6.49
N PRO A 178 -25.45 -7.17 7.70
CA PRO A 178 -26.76 -6.66 8.14
C PRO A 178 -27.23 -5.53 7.22
N ALA A 179 -28.55 -5.36 7.14
CA ALA A 179 -29.18 -4.36 6.29
C ALA A 179 -28.63 -2.94 6.59
N MET A 180 -28.06 -2.30 5.58
CA MET A 180 -27.48 -0.97 5.69
C MET A 180 -28.57 0.10 5.75
N ARG A 181 -28.42 1.11 6.63
CA ARG A 181 -29.30 2.30 6.60
C ARG A 181 -29.13 3.05 5.27
N ARG A 182 -30.25 3.45 4.66
CA ARG A 182 -30.29 4.07 3.33
C ARG A 182 -29.77 5.50 3.36
N ARG A 183 -28.49 5.71 3.06
CA ARG A 183 -27.93 7.00 2.66
C ARG A 183 -27.44 6.95 1.22
N PRO A 184 -27.42 8.08 0.49
CA PRO A 184 -26.75 8.16 -0.80
C PRO A 184 -25.27 7.76 -0.69
N THR A 185 -24.73 7.03 -1.66
CA THR A 185 -23.32 6.57 -1.70
C THR A 185 -22.34 7.72 -1.48
N LYS A 186 -22.61 8.88 -2.09
CA LYS A 186 -21.82 10.11 -1.93
C LYS A 186 -21.66 10.58 -0.48
N SER A 187 -22.60 10.24 0.42
CA SER A 187 -22.53 10.62 1.82
C SER A 187 -21.40 9.92 2.57
N TYR A 188 -20.99 8.74 2.10
CA TYR A 188 -19.89 7.97 2.68
C TYR A 188 -18.54 8.30 2.04
N LEU A 189 -18.49 9.19 1.05
CA LEU A 189 -17.24 9.59 0.42
C LEU A 189 -16.69 10.84 1.12
N PHE A 190 -15.39 10.86 1.36
CA PHE A 190 -14.69 12.08 1.75
C PHE A 190 -13.37 12.20 1.00
N HIS A 191 -12.74 13.36 1.12
CA HIS A 191 -11.46 13.61 0.50
C HIS A 191 -10.47 14.22 1.49
N ARG A 192 -9.20 13.90 1.26
CA ARG A 192 -8.05 14.52 1.92
C ARG A 192 -7.10 15.06 0.87
N THR A 193 -6.29 16.00 1.31
CA THR A 193 -5.14 16.46 0.53
C THR A 193 -3.99 15.50 0.83
N ALA A 194 -3.45 14.86 -0.20
CA ALA A 194 -2.30 13.97 -0.10
C ALA A 194 -1.09 14.61 -0.80
N HIS A 195 0.09 14.44 -0.20
CA HIS A 195 1.35 14.85 -0.82
C HIS A 195 1.78 13.83 -1.86
N ILE A 196 2.12 14.30 -3.05
CA ILE A 196 2.72 13.52 -4.12
C ILE A 196 4.20 13.88 -4.20
N ALA A 197 5.05 12.86 -4.29
CA ALA A 197 6.42 13.02 -4.74
C ALA A 197 6.76 11.99 -5.82
N THR A 198 7.82 12.27 -6.55
CA THR A 198 8.44 11.29 -7.44
C THR A 198 9.11 10.17 -6.63
N PHE A 199 9.35 9.03 -7.27
CA PHE A 199 10.11 7.93 -6.64
C PHE A 199 11.51 8.39 -6.20
N ALA A 200 12.20 9.18 -7.02
CA ALA A 200 13.50 9.74 -6.66
C ALA A 200 13.44 10.62 -5.39
N GLN A 201 12.41 11.47 -5.25
CA GLN A 201 12.23 12.29 -4.06
C GLN A 201 11.90 11.45 -2.81
N LEU A 202 11.13 10.36 -2.95
CA LEU A 202 10.89 9.41 -1.86
C LEU A 202 12.22 8.83 -1.37
N LEU A 203 13.08 8.38 -2.28
CA LEU A 203 14.38 7.80 -1.94
C LEU A 203 15.29 8.85 -1.29
N GLN A 204 15.42 10.03 -1.90
CA GLN A 204 16.26 11.12 -1.39
C GLN A 204 15.84 11.55 0.04
N LYS A 205 14.54 11.69 0.31
CA LYS A 205 14.01 12.00 1.65
C LYS A 205 14.40 10.94 2.68
N ASN A 206 14.64 9.72 2.22
CA ASN A 206 15.05 8.58 3.04
C ASN A 206 16.54 8.27 2.94
N ARG A 207 17.36 9.17 2.37
CA ARG A 207 18.81 8.99 2.22
C ARG A 207 19.17 7.70 1.46
N LEU A 208 18.40 7.42 0.41
CA LEU A 208 18.63 6.33 -0.52
C LEU A 208 18.79 6.89 -1.93
N GLU A 209 19.58 6.20 -2.73
CA GLU A 209 19.70 6.35 -4.17
C GLU A 209 18.96 5.20 -4.88
N PRO A 210 18.60 5.33 -6.17
CA PRO A 210 17.97 4.23 -6.91
C PRO A 210 18.78 2.92 -6.89
N ALA A 211 20.11 3.02 -6.86
CA ALA A 211 21.01 1.87 -6.79
C ALA A 211 20.96 1.12 -5.44
N ASP A 212 20.41 1.74 -4.39
CA ASP A 212 20.26 1.10 -3.08
C ASP A 212 19.01 0.21 -2.99
N VAL A 213 18.10 0.27 -3.97
CA VAL A 213 16.81 -0.47 -3.92
C VAL A 213 16.96 -1.84 -4.58
N ASP A 214 16.86 -2.90 -3.78
CA ASP A 214 16.84 -4.28 -4.27
C ASP A 214 15.48 -4.67 -4.83
N VAL A 215 14.44 -4.27 -4.10
CA VAL A 215 13.08 -4.75 -4.32
C VAL A 215 12.12 -3.58 -4.28
N LEU A 216 11.35 -3.45 -5.36
CA LEU A 216 10.19 -2.58 -5.42
C LEU A 216 8.93 -3.46 -5.47
N ALA A 217 8.20 -3.53 -4.37
CA ALA A 217 6.91 -4.18 -4.30
C ALA A 217 5.80 -3.16 -4.56
N LEU A 218 4.93 -3.46 -5.52
CA LEU A 218 3.77 -2.65 -5.88
C LEU A 218 2.53 -3.49 -5.68
N GLU A 219 1.56 -3.03 -4.89
CA GLU A 219 0.24 -3.65 -4.90
C GLU A 219 -0.42 -3.36 -6.26
N ALA A 220 -0.61 -4.38 -7.10
CA ALA A 220 -1.33 -4.22 -8.35
C ALA A 220 -2.83 -4.14 -8.03
N GLN A 221 -3.42 -2.97 -8.31
CA GLN A 221 -4.86 -2.72 -8.18
C GLN A 221 -5.61 -3.10 -9.45
#